data_AF-A0A3B8W125-F1
#
_entry.id   AF-A0A3B8W125-F1
#
_cell.length_a   1.000
_cell.length_b   1.000
_cell.length_c   1.000
_cell.angle_alpha   90.00
_cell.angle_beta   90.00
_cell.angle_gamma   90.00
#
_symmetry.space_group_name_H-M   'P 1'
#
loop_
_entity.id
_entity.type
_entity.pdbx_description
1 polymer ?
#
loop_
_entity_poly.entity_id
_entity_poly.type
_entity_poly.pdbx_seq_one_letter_code
_entity_poly.pdbx_strand_id
1 'polypeptide(L)' 'MRQPEATKARILKQSGQLFNTQGYKATSISDITEATGLTKGAIYRHFKNKSHLEK' A
#
# COMPACT_ATOMS: atom_id res chain seq x y z
N MET A 1 9.68 7.17 17.67
CA MET A 1 9.05 5.83 17.61
C MET A 1 8.43 5.64 16.23
N ARG A 2 8.81 4.61 15.45
CA ARG A 2 8.05 4.26 14.23
C ARG A 2 6.76 3.60 14.68
N GLN A 3 5.62 4.27 14.50
CA GLN A 3 4.31 3.71 14.83
C GLN A 3 3.87 2.79 13.67
N PRO A 4 3.87 1.45 13.85
CA PRO A 4 3.52 0.51 12.78
C PRO A 4 2.10 0.74 12.25
N GLU A 5 1.18 1.18 13.10
CA GLU A 5 -0.20 1.51 12.70
C GLU A 5 -0.28 2.75 11.80
N ALA A 6 0.55 3.77 12.03
CA ALA A 6 0.60 4.96 11.18
C ALA A 6 1.11 4.62 9.77
N THR A 7 2.12 3.74 9.68
CA THR A 7 2.61 3.23 8.39
C THR A 7 1.54 2.41 7.67
N LYS A 8 0.84 1.52 8.39
CA LYS A 8 -0.24 0.70 7.84
C LYS A 8 -1.39 1.55 7.30
N ALA A 9 -1.83 2.56 8.06
CA ALA A 9 -2.88 3.49 7.64
C ALA A 9 -2.47 4.28 6.39
N ARG A 10 -1.21 4.73 6.31
CA ARG A 10 -0.66 5.39 5.12
C ARG A 10 -0.70 4.49 3.89
N ILE A 11 -0.28 3.22 4.04
CA ILE A 11 -0.30 2.25 2.93
C ILE A 11 -1.73 2.02 2.44
N LEU A 12 -2.69 1.79 3.35
CA LEU A 12 -4.10 1.58 2.99
C LEU A 12 -4.70 2.80 2.28
N LYS A 13 -4.47 4.01 2.82
CA LYS A 13 -4.98 5.24 2.23
C LYS A 13 -4.48 5.44 0.80
N GLN A 14 -3.17 5.30 0.57
CA GLN A 14 -2.58 5.49 -0.77
C GLN A 14 -2.99 4.37 -1.74
N SER A 15 -3.03 3.12 -1.26
CA SER A 15 -3.49 1.99 -2.07
C SER A 15 -4.94 2.16 -2.50
N GLY A 16 -5.83 2.58 -1.58
CA GLY A 16 -7.24 2.85 -1.89
C GLY A 16 -7.42 3.97 -2.90
N GLN A 17 -6.60 5.03 -2.83
CA GLN A 17 -6.60 6.08 -3.86
C GLN A 17 -6.23 5.53 -5.24
N LEU A 18 -5.15 4.73 -5.33
CA LEU A 18 -4.75 4.09 -6.59
C LEU A 18 -5.81 3.13 -7.12
N PHE A 19 -6.43 2.34 -6.25
CA PHE A 19 -7.51 1.44 -6.65
C PHE A 19 -8.72 2.19 -7.21
N ASN A 20 -9.05 3.36 -6.64
CA ASN A 20 -10.14 4.19 -7.14
C ASN A 20 -9.80 4.90 -8.46
N THR A 21 -8.53 5.23 -8.72
CA THR A 21 -8.16 5.99 -9.94
C THR A 21 -7.91 5.10 -11.15
N GLN A 22 -7.20 3.98 -10.98
CA GLN A 22 -6.79 3.10 -12.09
C GLN A 22 -7.34 1.67 -11.97
N GLY A 23 -8.05 1.36 -10.89
CA GLY A 23 -8.60 0.04 -10.62
C GLY A 23 -7.63 -0.87 -9.87
N TYR A 24 -8.21 -1.81 -9.11
CA TYR A 24 -7.43 -2.78 -8.34
C TYR A 24 -6.47 -3.56 -9.23
N LYS A 25 -6.92 -4.15 -10.35
CA LYS A 25 -6.08 -4.99 -11.21
C LYS A 25 -4.87 -4.25 -11.80
N ALA A 26 -5.03 -2.97 -12.18
CA ALA A 26 -3.96 -2.17 -12.78
C ALA A 26 -2.90 -1.70 -11.76
N THR A 27 -3.25 -1.68 -10.46
CA THR A 27 -2.34 -1.14 -9.43
C THR A 27 -1.25 -2.12 -9.03
N SER A 28 0.00 -1.82 -9.31
CA SER A 28 1.13 -2.68 -8.95
C SER A 28 1.66 -2.39 -7.53
N ILE A 29 2.42 -3.31 -6.95
CA ILE A 29 3.15 -3.01 -5.69
C ILE A 29 4.16 -1.88 -5.91
N SER A 30 4.71 -1.73 -7.12
CA SER A 30 5.61 -0.61 -7.44
C SER A 30 4.88 0.74 -7.35
N ASP A 31 3.66 0.84 -7.86
CA ASP A 31 2.85 2.06 -7.80
C ASP A 31 2.58 2.46 -6.35
N ILE A 32 2.33 1.47 -5.49
CA ILE A 32 2.09 1.69 -4.06
C ILE A 32 3.39 2.10 -3.36
N THR A 33 4.53 1.52 -3.72
CA THR A 33 5.83 1.98 -3.19
C THR A 33 6.13 3.42 -3.59
N GLU A 34 5.78 3.81 -4.81
CA GLU A 34 5.97 5.16 -5.33
C GLU A 34 5.05 6.16 -4.61
N ALA A 35 3.76 5.86 -4.51
CA ALA A 35 2.78 6.69 -3.81
C ALA A 35 3.04 6.80 -2.30
N THR A 36 3.54 5.75 -1.67
CA THR A 36 3.82 5.74 -0.23
C THR A 36 5.24 6.18 0.13
N GLY A 37 6.18 6.22 -0.81
CA GLY A 37 7.61 6.43 -0.55
C GLY A 37 8.24 5.32 0.30
N LEU A 38 7.58 4.16 0.40
CA LEU A 38 8.06 3.01 1.17
C LEU A 38 8.73 1.99 0.24
N THR A 39 9.66 1.21 0.78
CA THR A 39 10.25 0.10 0.03
C THR A 39 9.27 -1.07 -0.06
N LYS A 40 9.44 -1.93 -1.07
CA LYS A 40 8.66 -3.17 -1.20
C LYS A 40 8.71 -4.02 0.08
N GLY A 41 9.89 -4.15 0.69
CA GLY A 41 10.06 -4.89 1.95
C GLY A 41 9.27 -4.29 3.11
N ALA A 42 9.18 -2.96 3.21
CA ALA A 42 8.36 -2.31 4.23
C ALA A 42 6.87 -2.58 4.01
N ILE A 43 6.40 -2.58 2.76
CA ILE A 43 5.02 -2.96 2.43
C ILE A 43 4.76 -4.43 2.77
N TYR A 44 5.62 -5.35 2.34
CA TYR A 44 5.48 -6.78 2.60
C TYR A 44 5.50 -7.15 4.09
N ARG A 45 6.14 -6.33 4.92
CA ARG A 45 6.11 -6.48 6.38
C ARG A 45 4.71 -6.28 6.98
N HIS A 46 3.86 -5.48 6.33
CA HIS A 46 2.50 -5.19 6.77
C HIS A 46 1.43 -5.93 5.94
N PHE A 47 1.70 -6.18 4.66
CA PHE A 47 0.75 -6.75 3.70
C PHE A 47 1.43 -7.86 2.89
N LYS A 48 1.11 -9.13 3.19
CA LYS A 48 1.70 -10.27 2.48
C LYS A 48 1.25 -10.38 1.03
N ASN A 49 0.09 -9.81 0.69
CA ASN A 49 -0.47 -9.82 -0.66
C ASN A 49 -1.29 -8.55 -0.92
N LYS A 50 -1.45 -8.23 -2.21
CA LYS A 50 -2.21 -7.06 -2.67
C LYS A 50 -3.70 -7.14 -2.28
N SER A 51 -4.26 -8.35 -2.15
CA SER A 51 -5.64 -8.56 -1.71
C SER A 51 -5.91 -8.06 -0.29
N HIS A 52 -4.88 -7.98 0.57
CA HIS A 52 -5.02 -7.39 1.89
C HIS A 52 -5.11 -5.85 1.89
N LEU A 53 -4.84 -5.20 0.75
CA LEU A 53 -4.93 -3.74 0.62
C LEU A 53 -6.33 -3.30 0.19
N GLU A 54 -7.17 -4.21 -0.29
CA GLU A 54 -8.53 -3.95 -0.79
C GLU A 54 -9.60 -3.89 0.33
N LYS A 55 -9.23 -4.19 1.58
CA LYS A 55 -10.14 -4.09 2.73
C LYS A 55 -10.17 -2.69 3.32
#